data_AF-A0A5C8F4S6-F1
#
_entry.id   AF-A0A5C8F4S6-F1
#
_cell.length_a   1.000
_cell.length_b   1.000
_cell.length_c   1.000
_cell.angle_alpha   90.00
_cell.angle_beta   90.00
_cell.angle_gamma   90.00
#
_symmetry.space_group_name_H-M   'P 1'
#
loop_
_entity.id
_entity.type
_entity.pdbx_description
1 polymer ?
#
loop_
_entity_poly.entity_id
_entity_poly.type
_entity_poly.pdbx_seq_one_letter_code
_entity_poly.pdbx_strand_id
1 'polypeptide(L)' 'MVINIIDTKDISVVVQGAIDKGYTPLCLKSIRKYLPESEIILSTWEGSDVENLDYDVLVLNKDHEA' A
#
# COMPACT_ATOMS: atom_id res chain seq x y z
N MET A 1 4.59 8.26 14.66
CA MET A 1 3.78 7.92 15.88
C MET A 1 4.43 6.72 16.57
N VAL A 2 4.52 6.64 17.90
CA VAL A 2 5.15 5.47 18.55
C VAL A 2 4.11 4.42 18.98
N ILE A 3 4.24 3.19 18.48
CA ILE A 3 3.47 2.01 18.92
C ILE A 3 4.41 1.08 19.72
N ASN A 4 4.14 0.91 21.02
CA ASN A 4 5.06 0.28 21.96
C ASN A 4 6.45 0.94 21.97
N ILE A 5 7.42 0.37 21.24
CA ILE A 5 8.81 0.86 21.11
C ILE A 5 9.18 1.21 19.67
N ILE A 6 8.24 1.13 18.72
CA ILE A 6 8.50 1.30 17.28
C ILE A 6 7.85 2.62 16.84
N ASP A 7 8.61 3.50 16.18
CA ASP A 7 8.02 4.66 15.49
C ASP A 7 7.43 4.20 14.16
N THR A 8 6.21 4.61 13.84
CA THR A 8 5.49 4.16 12.64
C THR A 8 6.17 4.59 11.35
N LYS A 9 6.99 5.64 11.37
CA LYS A 9 7.85 6.03 10.25
C LYS A 9 8.93 4.99 9.92
N ASP A 10 9.26 4.13 10.88
CA ASP A 10 10.24 3.04 10.72
C ASP A 10 9.57 1.75 10.20
N ILE A 11 8.29 1.80 9.86
CA ILE A 11 7.51 0.68 9.32
C ILE A 11 7.26 0.92 7.83
N SER A 12 7.48 -0.11 7.01
CA SER A 12 6.99 -0.18 5.62
C SER A 12 5.90 -1.24 5.51
N VAL A 13 4.83 -0.94 4.79
CA VAL A 13 3.70 -1.84 4.54
C VAL A 13 3.63 -2.19 3.06
N VAL A 14 3.69 -3.47 2.74
CA VAL A 14 3.48 -3.97 1.38
C VAL A 14 2.00 -4.33 1.20
N VAL A 15 1.34 -3.69 0.24
CA VAL A 15 -0.01 -4.04 -0.22
C VAL A 15 0.14 -4.71 -1.57
N GLN A 16 -0.14 -6.01 -1.65
CA GLN A 16 0.14 -6.81 -2.83
C GLN A 16 -1.10 -7.49 -3.41
N GLY A 17 -1.20 -7.48 -4.75
CA GLY A 17 -2.20 -8.22 -5.51
C GLY A 17 -3.05 -7.33 -6.41
N ALA A 18 -4.28 -7.79 -6.69
CA ALA A 18 -5.24 -7.08 -7.51
C ALA A 18 -5.64 -5.75 -6.92
N ILE A 19 -5.83 -4.76 -7.79
CA ILE A 19 -6.52 -3.54 -7.39
C ILE A 19 -8.02 -3.82 -7.35
N ASP A 20 -8.56 -3.82 -6.13
CA ASP A 20 -9.98 -3.73 -5.91
C ASP A 20 -10.39 -2.25 -5.75
N LYS A 21 -11.33 -1.79 -6.59
CA LYS A 21 -11.74 -0.39 -6.62
C LYS A 21 -12.46 0.08 -5.34
N GLY A 22 -13.00 -0.84 -4.54
CA GLY A 22 -13.64 -0.54 -3.26
C GLY A 22 -12.69 -0.70 -2.08
N TYR A 23 -11.98 -1.83 -2.02
CA TYR A 23 -11.19 -2.21 -0.85
C TYR A 23 -9.77 -1.67 -0.85
N THR A 24 -9.10 -1.56 -2.00
CA THR A 24 -7.72 -1.04 -2.04
C THR A 24 -7.65 0.39 -1.50
N PRO A 25 -8.49 1.35 -1.93
CA PRO A 25 -8.49 2.70 -1.35
C PRO A 25 -8.75 2.71 0.16
N LEU A 26 -9.65 1.85 0.66
CA LEU A 26 -9.96 1.73 2.08
C LEU A 26 -8.78 1.16 2.88
N CYS A 27 -8.06 0.19 2.30
CA CYS A 27 -6.84 -0.39 2.87
C CYS A 27 -5.76 0.68 3.04
N LEU A 28 -5.44 1.41 1.97
CA LEU A 28 -4.44 2.48 1.98
C LEU A 28 -4.77 3.58 2.99
N LYS A 29 -6.04 4.02 3.01
CA LYS A 29 -6.53 4.99 3.99
C LYS A 29 -6.44 4.47 5.43
N SER A 30 -6.68 3.17 5.64
CA SER A 30 -6.55 2.54 6.96
C SER A 30 -5.09 2.56 7.43
N ILE A 31 -4.15 2.24 6.53
CA ILE A 31 -2.72 2.29 6.85
C ILE A 31 -2.32 3.71 7.27
N ARG A 32 -2.66 4.74 6.49
CA ARG A 32 -2.38 6.13 6.87
C ARG A 32 -2.98 6.54 8.21
N LYS A 33 -4.17 6.01 8.55
CA LYS A 33 -4.85 6.30 9.82
C LYS A 33 -4.16 5.66 11.02
N TYR A 34 -3.72 4.40 10.91
CA TYR A 34 -3.20 3.62 12.05
C TYR A 34 -1.68 3.52 12.10
N LEU A 35 -1.01 3.78 10.99
CA LEU A 35 0.45 3.82 10.81
C LEU A 35 0.81 5.13 10.08
N PRO A 36 0.61 6.29 10.70
CA PRO A 36 0.98 7.56 10.08
C PRO A 36 2.48 7.57 9.78
N GLU A 37 2.88 8.19 8.68
CA GLU A 37 4.27 8.30 8.22
C GLU A 37 4.94 6.99 7.80
N SER A 38 4.27 5.83 7.92
CA SER A 38 4.79 4.57 7.38
C SER A 38 4.86 4.62 5.86
N GLU A 39 5.90 4.03 5.27
CA GLU A 39 5.98 3.84 3.83
C GLU A 39 4.95 2.80 3.36
N ILE A 40 4.23 3.11 2.31
CA ILE A 40 3.30 2.20 1.64
C ILE A 40 3.89 1.81 0.29
N ILE A 41 4.16 0.52 0.14
CA ILE A 41 4.61 -0.09 -1.11
C ILE A 41 3.40 -0.80 -1.73
N LEU A 42 2.86 -0.24 -2.82
CA LEU A 42 1.81 -0.87 -3.61
C LEU A 42 2.46 -1.77 -4.67
N SER A 43 2.30 -3.09 -4.54
CA SER A 43 2.82 -4.08 -5.46
C SER A 43 1.68 -4.74 -6.25
N THR A 44 1.52 -4.39 -7.52
CA THR A 44 0.40 -4.87 -8.34
C THR A 44 0.86 -5.26 -9.75
N TRP A 45 -0.04 -5.70 -10.62
CA TRP A 45 0.30 -6.12 -11.98
C TRP A 45 0.42 -4.94 -12.94
N GLU A 46 1.27 -5.07 -13.95
CA GLU A 46 1.34 -4.10 -15.06
C GLU A 46 -0.05 -3.89 -15.68
N GLY A 47 -0.41 -2.62 -15.93
CA GLY A 47 -1.72 -2.25 -16.48
C GLY A 47 -2.86 -2.15 -15.45
N SER A 48 -2.60 -2.42 -14.17
CA SER A 48 -3.58 -2.17 -13.10
C SER A 48 -3.90 -0.67 -12.97
N ASP A 49 -5.17 -0.36 -12.70
CA ASP A 49 -5.64 1.00 -12.47
C ASP A 49 -5.24 1.46 -11.06
N VAL A 50 -4.17 2.25 -10.98
CA VAL A 50 -3.62 2.78 -9.71
C VAL A 50 -3.86 4.28 -9.52
N GLU A 51 -4.78 4.85 -10.31
CA GLU A 51 -5.07 6.27 -10.26
C GLU A 51 -5.70 6.66 -8.91
N ASN A 52 -5.27 7.79 -8.34
CA ASN A 52 -5.81 8.35 -7.09
C ASN A 52 -5.67 7.43 -5.85
N LEU A 53 -4.74 6.46 -5.88
CA LEU A 53 -4.38 5.65 -4.72
C LEU A 53 -3.22 6.32 -3.94
N ASP A 54 -3.31 6.30 -2.61
CA ASP A 54 -2.31 6.88 -1.72
C ASP A 54 -1.25 5.83 -1.33
N TYR A 55 -0.12 5.85 -2.03
CA TYR A 55 1.05 5.01 -1.80
C TYR A 55 2.33 5.82 -2.02
N ASP A 56 3.45 5.34 -1.48
CA ASP A 56 4.75 6.00 -1.58
C ASP A 56 5.61 5.37 -2.69
N VAL A 57 5.53 4.05 -2.84
CA VAL A 57 6.27 3.28 -3.83
C VAL A 57 5.31 2.40 -4.63
N LEU A 58 5.47 2.38 -5.95
CA LEU A 58 4.76 1.47 -6.85
C LEU A 58 5.72 0.41 -7.39
N VAL A 59 5.38 -0.86 -7.23
CA VAL A 59 6.06 -1.99 -7.84
C VAL A 59 5.08 -2.66 -8.81
N LEU A 60 5.43 -2.69 -10.09
CA LEU A 60 4.62 -3.35 -11.12
C LEU A 60 5.25 -4.70 -11.47
N ASN A 61 4.48 -5.77 -11.31
CA ASN A 61 4.91 -7.13 -11.63
C ASN A 61 4.35 -7.57 -12.99
N LYS A 62 5.20 -8.26 -13.76
CA LYS A 62 4.88 -8.87 -15.07
C LYS A 62 4.36 -10.30 -14.93
N ASP A 63 4.61 -10.93 -13.79
CA ASP A 63 4.14 -12.28 -13.51
C ASP A 63 2.62 -12.24 -13.22
N HIS A 64 1.84 -12.38 -14.29
CA HIS A 64 0.41 -12.66 -14.20
C HIS A 64 0.25 -14.11 -13.72
N GLU A 65 -0.24 -14.32 -12.50
CA GLU A 65 -1.02 -15.54 -12.23
C GLU A 65 -2.40 -15.32 -12.88
N ALA A 66 -2.49 -15.71 -14.14
CA ALA A 66 -3.75 -15.83 -14.87
C ALA A 66 -4.51 -17.10 -14.43
#